data_AF-A0A009R786-F1
#
_entry.id   AF-A0A009R786-F1
#
_cell.length_a   1.000
_cell.length_b   1.000
_cell.length_c   1.000
_cell.angle_alpha   90.00
_cell.angle_beta   90.00
_cell.angle_gamma   90.00
#
_symmetry.space_group_name_H-M   'P 1'
#
loop_
_entity.id
_entity.type
_entity.pdbx_description
1 polymer ?
#
loop_
_entity_poly.entity_id
_entity_poly.type
_entity_poly.pdbx_seq_one_letter_code
_entity_poly.pdbx_strand_id
1 'polypeptide(L)'
;GVEPYAVPPREIWSNIVPTLNILKALVDDGVINDFEVTSVYRALALNRCAGGADASRHVFNAALDFRIGPEQPSDLDQFNIQQTKTKLCQFWATKGQALNMGLGVYASGQIHIDSQGFRAWGPDHHYRTSICQGL
;
A
#
# COMPACT_ATOMS: atom_id res chain seq x y z
N GLY A 1 22.03 -8.70 5.88
CA GLY A 1 20.81 -7.90 5.61
C GLY A 1 21.18 -6.44 5.66
N VAL A 2 20.28 -5.56 5.22
CA VAL A 2 20.36 -4.12 5.52
C VAL A 2 19.65 -3.83 6.85
N GLU A 3 20.02 -2.75 7.52
CA GLU A 3 19.43 -2.37 8.82
C GLU A 3 17.92 -2.06 8.69
N PRO A 4 17.08 -2.60 9.59
CA PRO A 4 15.67 -2.21 9.67
C PRO A 4 15.53 -0.78 10.20
N TYR A 5 14.36 -0.18 10.01
CA TYR A 5 14.02 1.15 10.54
C TYR A 5 14.90 2.30 10.00
N ALA A 6 15.39 2.18 8.77
CA ALA A 6 16.10 3.26 8.10
C ALA A 6 15.23 4.53 8.07
N VAL A 7 15.82 5.66 8.45
CA VAL A 7 15.16 6.97 8.41
C VAL A 7 15.47 7.63 7.06
N PRO A 8 14.46 8.11 6.31
CA PRO A 8 14.71 8.81 5.05
C PRO A 8 15.52 10.09 5.27
N PRO A 9 16.28 10.57 4.26
CA PRO A 9 16.83 11.91 4.26
C PRO A 9 15.75 12.97 4.51
N ARG A 10 16.07 14.02 5.26
CA ARG A 10 15.09 15.01 5.72
C ARG A 10 14.39 15.73 4.57
N GLU A 11 15.08 15.87 3.44
CA GLU A 11 14.63 16.53 2.22
C GLU A 11 13.39 15.86 1.61
N ILE A 12 13.18 14.56 1.89
CA ILE A 12 12.05 13.78 1.36
C ILE A 12 11.01 13.43 2.43
N TRP A 13 11.10 13.98 3.65
CA TRP A 13 10.13 13.70 4.71
C TRP A 13 8.72 14.14 4.34
N SER A 14 8.58 15.30 3.68
CA SER A 14 7.29 15.84 3.27
C SER A 14 6.57 14.97 2.23
N ASN A 15 7.31 14.13 1.48
CA ASN A 15 6.74 13.28 0.44
C ASN A 15 5.75 12.23 0.97
N ILE A 16 5.85 11.84 2.25
CA ILE A 16 4.97 10.81 2.81
C ILE A 16 3.61 11.38 3.21
N VAL A 17 3.53 12.69 3.43
CA VAL A 17 2.34 13.34 4.01
C VAL A 17 1.07 13.04 3.21
N PRO A 18 1.04 13.12 1.86
CA PRO A 18 -0.19 12.81 1.13
C PRO A 18 -0.56 11.31 1.21
N THR A 19 0.41 10.40 1.27
CA THR A 19 0.16 8.96 1.50
C THR A 19 -0.39 8.70 2.91
N LEU A 20 0.10 9.41 3.93
CA LEU A 20 -0.48 9.35 5.28
C LEU A 20 -1.90 9.91 5.34
N ASN A 21 -2.22 10.93 4.52
CA ASN A 21 -3.60 11.42 4.41
C ASN A 21 -4.53 10.39 3.78
N ILE A 22 -4.04 9.59 2.80
CA ILE A 22 -4.80 8.44 2.26
C ILE A 22 -5.03 7.42 3.37
N LEU A 23 -3.99 7.03 4.12
CA LEU A 23 -4.13 6.08 5.24
C LEU A 23 -5.14 6.60 6.27
N LYS A 24 -5.05 7.88 6.64
CA LYS A 24 -6.01 8.52 7.55
C LYS A 24 -7.43 8.44 7.02
N ALA A 25 -7.66 8.76 5.76
CA ALA A 25 -8.99 8.68 5.15
C ALA A 25 -9.55 7.25 5.13
N LEU A 26 -8.70 6.25 4.88
CA LEU A 26 -9.10 4.84 4.95
C LEU A 26 -9.55 4.42 6.36
N VAL A 27 -8.87 4.91 7.40
CA VAL A 27 -9.24 4.66 8.80
C VAL A 27 -10.50 5.43 9.19
N ASP A 28 -10.56 6.72 8.88
CA ASP A 28 -11.69 7.60 9.21
C ASP A 28 -13.00 7.12 8.55
N ASP A 29 -12.93 6.61 7.32
CA ASP A 29 -14.08 6.04 6.60
C ASP A 29 -14.42 4.59 7.03
N GLY A 30 -13.64 3.98 7.92
CA GLY A 30 -13.83 2.59 8.34
C GLY A 30 -13.57 1.55 7.24
N VAL A 31 -12.75 1.90 6.24
CA VAL A 31 -12.32 0.99 5.18
C VAL A 31 -11.37 -0.06 5.74
N ILE A 32 -10.42 0.36 6.58
CA ILE A 32 -9.49 -0.51 7.31
C ILE A 32 -9.59 -0.19 8.82
N ASN A 33 -9.49 -1.22 9.65
CA ASN A 33 -9.57 -1.10 11.11
C ASN A 33 -8.66 -2.11 11.84
N ASP A 34 -8.35 -3.23 11.22
CA ASP A 34 -7.37 -4.22 11.67
C ASP A 34 -6.25 -4.34 10.63
N PHE A 35 -5.16 -3.61 10.85
CA PHE A 35 -4.03 -3.57 9.94
C PHE A 35 -2.72 -3.29 10.67
N GLU A 36 -1.61 -3.70 10.04
CA GLU A 36 -0.26 -3.42 10.48
C GLU A 36 0.55 -2.79 9.35
N VAL A 37 1.17 -1.64 9.60
CA VAL A 37 2.11 -1.03 8.65
C VAL A 37 3.40 -1.81 8.64
N THR A 38 3.75 -2.39 7.50
CA THR A 38 4.89 -3.31 7.35
C THR A 38 6.08 -2.69 6.64
N SER A 39 5.87 -1.63 5.86
CA SER A 39 6.94 -0.99 5.07
C SER A 39 6.56 0.46 4.73
N VAL A 40 7.53 1.37 4.81
CA VAL A 40 7.38 2.78 4.41
C VAL A 40 8.61 3.19 3.59
N TYR A 41 9.56 3.92 4.15
CA TYR A 41 10.79 4.23 3.44
C TYR A 41 11.64 2.97 3.25
N ARG A 42 12.16 2.78 2.03
CA ARG A 42 13.17 1.77 1.73
C ARG A 42 14.38 2.44 1.10
N ALA A 43 15.53 2.36 1.76
CA ALA A 43 16.80 2.74 1.13
C ALA A 43 16.99 1.93 -0.17
N LEU A 44 17.64 2.52 -1.18
CA LEU A 44 17.76 1.93 -2.52
C LEU A 44 18.32 0.49 -2.49
N ALA A 45 19.31 0.23 -1.64
CA ALA A 45 19.88 -1.11 -1.46
C ALA A 45 18.85 -2.13 -0.95
N LEU A 46 18.04 -1.77 0.05
CA LEU A 46 16.96 -2.62 0.55
C LEU A 46 15.88 -2.83 -0.52
N ASN A 47 15.49 -1.76 -1.22
CA ASN A 47 14.48 -1.84 -2.27
C ASN A 47 14.89 -2.84 -3.36
N ARG A 48 16.14 -2.79 -3.83
CA ARG A 48 16.69 -3.76 -4.79
C ARG A 48 16.74 -5.18 -4.24
N CYS A 49 17.16 -5.37 -2.99
CA CYS A 49 17.17 -6.67 -2.32
C CYS A 49 15.77 -7.31 -2.27
N ALA A 50 14.73 -6.48 -2.13
CA ALA A 50 13.33 -6.91 -2.12
C ALA A 50 12.70 -7.02 -3.53
N GLY A 51 13.51 -6.94 -4.60
CA GLY A 51 13.03 -6.97 -5.98
C GLY A 51 12.23 -5.74 -6.42
N GLY A 52 12.30 -4.64 -5.67
CA GLY A 52 11.62 -3.40 -6.00
C GLY A 52 12.30 -2.69 -7.18
N ALA A 53 11.49 -2.05 -8.03
CA ALA A 53 11.98 -1.21 -9.12
C ALA A 53 12.74 0.01 -8.56
N ASP A 54 13.76 0.51 -9.28
CA ASP A 54 14.51 1.70 -8.87
C ASP A 54 13.62 2.95 -8.75
N ALA A 55 12.54 3.03 -9.55
CA ALA A 55 11.53 4.09 -9.49
C ALA A 55 10.43 3.84 -8.43
N SER A 56 10.63 2.89 -7.53
CA SER A 56 9.71 2.56 -6.43
C SER A 56 9.46 3.77 -5.55
N ARG A 57 8.19 4.00 -5.19
CA ARG A 57 7.79 5.13 -4.35
C ARG A 57 8.28 5.03 -2.90
N HIS A 58 8.68 3.84 -2.45
CA HIS A 58 9.33 3.67 -1.14
C HIS A 58 10.70 4.35 -1.06
N VAL A 59 11.45 4.38 -2.16
CA VAL A 59 12.77 5.04 -2.21
C VAL A 59 12.64 6.56 -2.09
N PHE A 60 11.48 7.10 -2.49
CA PHE A 60 11.15 8.52 -2.39
C PHE A 60 10.36 8.89 -1.13
N ASN A 61 10.22 7.96 -0.18
CA ASN A 61 9.40 8.14 1.02
C ASN A 61 7.96 8.58 0.68
N ALA A 62 7.38 7.98 -0.35
CA ALA A 62 6.07 8.37 -0.89
C ALA A 62 5.08 7.19 -0.98
N ALA A 63 5.41 6.04 -0.36
CA ALA A 63 4.56 4.86 -0.33
C ALA A 63 4.55 4.22 1.05
N LEU A 64 3.53 3.42 1.29
CA LEU A 64 3.32 2.65 2.50
C LEU A 64 2.71 1.30 2.12
N ASP A 65 3.25 0.24 2.70
CA ASP A 65 2.66 -1.09 2.66
C ASP A 65 2.08 -1.45 4.01
N PHE A 66 0.96 -2.15 3.99
CA PHE A 66 0.35 -2.71 5.18
C PHE A 66 -0.23 -4.10 4.94
N ARG A 67 -0.34 -4.87 6.02
CA ARG A 67 -1.06 -6.13 6.08
C ARG A 67 -2.42 -5.88 6.71
N ILE A 68 -3.46 -6.55 6.20
CA ILE A 68 -4.79 -6.60 6.83
C ILE A 68 -4.84 -7.85 7.71
N GLY A 69 -5.23 -7.69 8.97
CA GLY A 69 -5.31 -8.79 9.92
C GLY A 69 -3.96 -9.39 10.31
N PRO A 70 -3.97 -10.57 10.96
CA PRO A 70 -2.76 -11.20 11.51
C PRO A 70 -1.84 -11.77 10.41
N GLU A 71 -0.58 -11.98 10.76
CA GLU A 71 0.41 -12.59 9.85
C GLU A 71 0.02 -14.01 9.41
N GLN A 72 -0.65 -14.75 10.29
CA GLN A 72 -1.16 -16.10 10.04
C GLN A 72 -2.69 -16.09 10.17
N PRO A 73 -3.42 -15.73 9.10
CA PRO A 73 -4.88 -15.60 9.14
C PRO A 73 -5.58 -16.94 9.27
N SER A 74 -6.57 -17.01 10.16
CA SER A 74 -7.58 -18.06 10.21
C SER A 74 -8.56 -17.95 9.03
N ASP A 75 -9.44 -18.94 8.85
CA ASP A 75 -10.49 -18.90 7.81
C ASP A 75 -11.41 -17.69 7.96
N LEU A 76 -11.70 -17.28 9.21
CA LEU A 76 -12.50 -16.09 9.48
C LEU A 76 -11.74 -14.81 9.10
N ASP A 77 -10.44 -14.75 9.39
CA ASP A 77 -9.60 -13.61 9.01
C ASP A 77 -9.51 -13.49 7.50
N GLN A 78 -9.39 -14.61 6.78
CA GLN A 78 -9.39 -14.63 5.31
C GLN A 78 -10.67 -14.01 4.75
N PHE A 79 -11.83 -14.34 5.31
CA PHE A 79 -13.10 -13.72 4.91
C PHE A 79 -13.09 -12.21 5.13
N ASN A 80 -12.66 -11.74 6.30
CA ASN A 80 -12.57 -10.32 6.63
C ASN A 80 -11.56 -9.57 5.76
N ILE A 81 -10.42 -10.19 5.43
CA ILE A 81 -9.41 -9.66 4.51
C ILE A 81 -10.02 -9.44 3.12
N GLN A 82 -10.80 -10.40 2.60
CA GLN A 82 -11.45 -10.24 1.30
C GLN A 82 -12.49 -9.11 1.32
N GLN A 83 -13.31 -9.02 2.37
CA GLN A 83 -14.25 -7.90 2.52
C GLN A 83 -13.54 -6.54 2.57
N THR A 84 -12.41 -6.47 3.27
CA THR A 84 -11.59 -5.26 3.37
C THR A 84 -10.99 -4.87 2.01
N LYS A 85 -10.53 -5.85 1.22
CA LYS A 85 -10.07 -5.62 -0.16
C LYS A 85 -11.18 -5.06 -1.06
N THR A 86 -12.42 -5.57 -0.93
CA THR A 86 -13.57 -5.00 -1.66
C THR A 86 -13.82 -3.54 -1.27
N LYS A 87 -13.80 -3.22 0.03
CA LYS A 87 -13.96 -1.83 0.51
C LYS A 87 -12.82 -0.92 0.03
N LEU A 88 -11.57 -1.39 0.07
CA LEU A 88 -10.41 -0.67 -0.45
C LEU A 88 -10.60 -0.31 -1.92
N CYS A 89 -11.10 -1.25 -2.72
CA CYS A 89 -11.35 -0.96 -4.11
C CYS A 89 -12.48 0.05 -4.31
N GLN A 90 -13.58 -0.05 -3.57
CA GLN A 90 -14.67 0.93 -3.62
C GLN A 90 -14.19 2.33 -3.22
N PHE A 91 -13.37 2.43 -2.17
CA PHE A 91 -12.73 3.69 -1.78
C PHE A 91 -11.84 4.24 -2.90
N TRP A 92 -11.01 3.39 -3.50
CA TRP A 92 -10.15 3.81 -4.61
C TRP A 92 -10.95 4.28 -5.82
N ALA A 93 -12.01 3.56 -6.22
CA ALA A 93 -12.86 3.96 -7.33
C ALA A 93 -13.58 5.30 -7.10
N THR A 94 -13.95 5.60 -5.86
CA THR A 94 -14.73 6.81 -5.52
C THR A 94 -13.88 8.02 -5.19
N LYS A 95 -12.77 7.83 -4.45
CA LYS A 95 -11.91 8.91 -3.93
C LYS A 95 -10.50 8.90 -4.51
N GLY A 96 -10.07 7.80 -5.13
CA GLY A 96 -8.69 7.59 -5.55
C GLY A 96 -8.21 8.60 -6.59
N GLN A 97 -9.07 9.04 -7.52
CA GLN A 97 -8.68 10.05 -8.51
C GLN A 97 -8.35 11.39 -7.85
N ALA A 98 -9.17 11.84 -6.89
CA ALA A 98 -8.95 13.08 -6.16
C ALA A 98 -7.71 13.02 -5.26
N LEU A 99 -7.37 11.83 -4.77
CA LEU A 99 -6.21 11.57 -3.91
C LEU A 99 -4.93 11.22 -4.69
N ASN A 100 -5.00 11.14 -6.02
CA ASN A 100 -3.93 10.61 -6.85
C ASN A 100 -3.41 9.23 -6.38
N MET A 101 -4.34 8.37 -5.95
CA MET A 101 -4.06 7.17 -5.19
C MET A 101 -3.61 6.01 -6.08
N GLY A 102 -2.40 5.52 -5.83
CA GLY A 102 -1.96 4.20 -6.25
C GLY A 102 -2.45 3.15 -5.25
N LEU A 103 -3.08 2.07 -5.74
CA LEU A 103 -3.51 0.93 -4.93
C LEU A 103 -2.92 -0.37 -5.52
N GLY A 104 -2.13 -1.08 -4.75
CA GLY A 104 -1.46 -2.31 -5.18
C GLY A 104 -1.71 -3.47 -4.24
N VAL A 105 -1.62 -4.69 -4.78
CA VAL A 105 -1.57 -5.91 -3.98
C VAL A 105 -0.41 -6.78 -4.45
N TYR A 106 0.53 -7.05 -3.55
CA TYR A 106 1.64 -7.97 -3.80
C TYR A 106 1.16 -9.43 -3.77
N ALA A 107 1.94 -10.34 -4.37
CA ALA A 107 1.68 -11.79 -4.29
C ALA A 107 1.61 -12.33 -2.85
N SER A 108 2.31 -11.67 -1.92
CA SER A 108 2.25 -11.95 -0.47
C SER A 108 0.92 -11.57 0.18
N GLY A 109 0.05 -10.85 -0.51
CA GLY A 109 -1.20 -10.31 0.02
C GLY A 109 -1.06 -8.93 0.69
N GLN A 110 0.16 -8.42 0.86
CA GLN A 110 0.39 -7.06 1.36
C GLN A 110 -0.23 -6.03 0.41
N ILE A 111 -0.85 -5.01 1.00
CA ILE A 111 -1.47 -3.89 0.30
C ILE A 111 -0.46 -2.76 0.21
N HIS A 112 -0.31 -2.19 -0.99
CA HIS A 112 0.51 -1.01 -1.26
C HIS A 112 -0.41 0.19 -1.49
N ILE A 113 -0.06 1.34 -0.88
CA ILE A 113 -0.65 2.64 -1.21
C ILE A 113 0.41 3.71 -1.46
N ASP A 114 0.12 4.61 -2.40
CA ASP A 114 0.87 5.85 -2.61
C ASP A 114 -0.04 6.96 -3.16
N SER A 115 0.45 8.20 -3.16
CA SER A 115 -0.26 9.39 -3.64
C SER A 115 0.28 9.91 -4.99
N GLN A 116 0.84 9.03 -5.82
CA GLN A 116 1.70 9.40 -6.94
C GLN A 116 1.16 8.97 -8.31
N GLY A 117 -0.14 8.64 -8.39
CA GLY A 117 -0.83 8.32 -9.64
C GLY A 117 -2.09 7.51 -9.38
N PHE A 118 -3.22 7.92 -9.95
CA PHE A 118 -4.46 7.12 -9.91
C PHE A 118 -4.33 5.83 -10.72
N ARG A 119 -3.96 4.74 -10.06
CA ARG A 119 -3.72 3.43 -10.68
C ARG A 119 -3.97 2.29 -9.71
N ALA A 120 -4.41 1.16 -10.23
CA ALA A 120 -4.48 -0.09 -9.48
C ALA A 120 -3.69 -1.21 -10.17
N TRP A 121 -3.10 -2.10 -9.39
CA TRP A 121 -2.34 -3.25 -9.89
C TRP A 121 -2.40 -4.42 -8.91
N GLY A 122 -2.17 -5.64 -9.41
CA GLY A 122 -2.16 -6.85 -8.60
C GLY A 122 -0.83 -7.60 -8.61
N PRO A 123 -0.82 -8.89 -8.23
CA PRO A 123 0.41 -9.67 -8.04
C PRO A 123 1.35 -9.71 -9.24
N ASP A 124 0.85 -9.55 -10.47
CA ASP A 124 1.67 -9.50 -11.70
C ASP A 124 2.05 -8.07 -12.12
N HIS A 125 1.80 -7.08 -11.26
CA HIS A 125 1.98 -5.64 -11.50
C HIS A 125 1.09 -5.02 -12.59
N HIS A 126 0.01 -5.69 -12.99
CA HIS A 126 -0.95 -5.16 -13.96
C HIS A 126 -2.34 -4.95 -13.34
N TYR A 127 -3.14 -4.06 -13.94
CA TYR A 127 -4.52 -3.79 -13.52
C TYR A 127 -5.39 -5.05 -13.55
N ARG A 128 -5.18 -5.92 -14.55
CA ARG A 128 -5.97 -7.14 -14.78
C ARG A 128 -5.91 -8.14 -13.63
N THR A 129 -4.92 -8.05 -12.73
CA THR A 129 -4.82 -8.91 -11.53
C THR A 129 -5.08 -8.13 -10.25
N SER A 130 -5.43 -6.85 -10.36
CA SER A 130 -5.73 -6.01 -9.19
C SER A 130 -7.02 -6.46 -8.50
N ILE A 131 -7.15 -6.10 -7.22
CA ILE A 131 -8.40 -6.26 -6.47
C ILE A 131 -9.54 -5.36 -6.97
N CYS A 132 -9.26 -4.54 -7.99
CA CYS A 132 -10.20 -3.62 -8.61
C CYS A 132 -10.61 -4.00 -10.03
N GLN A 133 -10.18 -5.16 -10.52
CA GLN A 133 -10.57 -5.61 -11.84
C GLN A 133 -12.10 -5.68 -11.97
N GLY A 134 -12.64 -5.04 -13.01
CA GLY A 134 -14.08 -5.07 -13.32
C GLY A 134 -14.91 -3.94 -12.70
N LEU A 135 -14.27 -3.02 -11.98
CA LEU A 135 -14.80 -1.70 -11.65
C LEU A 135 -14.35 -0.64 -12.67
#